data_AF-A0A7S9CZW0-F1
#
_entry.id   AF-A0A7S9CZW0-F1
#
_cell.length_a   1.000
_cell.length_b   1.000
_cell.length_c   1.000
_cell.angle_alpha   90.00
_cell.angle_beta   90.00
_cell.angle_gamma   90.00
#
_symmetry.space_group_name_H-M   'P 1'
#
loop_
_entity.id
_entity.type
_entity.pdbx_description
1 polymer ?
#
loop_
_entity_poly.entity_id
_entity_poly.type
_entity_poly.pdbx_seq_one_letter_code
_entity_poly.pdbx_strand_id
1 'polypeptide(L)' 'MNRSGAAKTTLAIPADVREALERWAQQNLTSMTAEIARAVRERAQREKAAD' A
#
# COMPACT_ATOMS: atom_id res chain seq x y z
N MET A 1 -0.32 27.23 -5.65
CA MET A 1 -1.35 26.17 -5.72
C MET A 1 -0.71 24.83 -5.38
N ASN A 2 -0.88 24.34 -4.14
CA ASN A 2 -0.35 23.04 -3.71
C ASN A 2 -1.14 21.91 -4.39
N ARG A 3 -0.52 21.15 -5.31
CA ARG A 3 -1.12 19.95 -5.93
C ARG A 3 -0.88 18.66 -5.13
N SER A 4 -0.70 18.72 -3.82
CA SER A 4 -0.65 17.52 -2.98
C SER A 4 -2.07 17.09 -2.56
N GLY A 5 -2.98 16.96 -3.54
CA GLY A 5 -4.33 16.46 -3.33
C GLY A 5 -4.39 14.95 -3.49
N ALA A 6 -3.66 14.20 -2.65
CA ALA A 6 -3.83 12.75 -2.66
C ALA A 6 -5.26 12.44 -2.19
N ALA A 7 -6.05 11.80 -3.06
CA ALA A 7 -7.39 11.38 -2.72
C ALA A 7 -7.33 10.43 -1.51
N LYS A 8 -8.12 10.72 -0.48
CA LYS A 8 -8.21 9.85 0.70
C LYS A 8 -9.20 8.73 0.39
N THR A 9 -8.82 7.51 0.71
CA THR A 9 -9.68 6.33 0.60
C THR A 9 -9.67 5.58 1.92
N THR A 10 -10.84 5.15 2.37
CA THR A 10 -10.99 4.31 3.56
C THR A 10 -11.09 2.86 3.10
N LEU A 11 -10.30 1.97 3.70
CA LEU A 11 -10.27 0.55 3.38
C LEU A 11 -10.74 -0.26 4.59
N ALA A 12 -11.67 -1.16 4.38
CA ALA A 12 -11.97 -2.22 5.34
C ALA A 12 -10.99 -3.36 5.09
N ILE A 13 -10.13 -3.64 6.07
CA ILE A 13 -9.15 -4.73 5.99
C ILE A 13 -9.31 -5.67 7.18
N PRO A 14 -9.15 -6.99 6.98
CA PRO A 14 -9.07 -7.95 8.07
C PRO A 14 -7.95 -7.62 9.07
N ALA A 15 -8.13 -8.02 10.33
CA ALA A 15 -7.20 -7.68 11.41
C ALA A 15 -5.81 -8.29 11.21
N ASP A 16 -5.74 -9.55 10.77
CA ASP A 16 -4.51 -10.27 10.44
C ASP A 16 -3.71 -9.59 9.32
N VAL A 17 -4.42 -9.07 8.30
CA VAL A 17 -3.80 -8.31 7.21
C VAL A 17 -3.23 -6.99 7.72
N ARG A 18 -3.96 -6.29 8.59
CA ARG A 18 -3.47 -5.06 9.23
C ARG A 18 -2.20 -5.31 10.02
N GLU A 19 -2.16 -6.35 10.85
CA GLU A 19 -0.97 -6.71 11.63
C GLU A 19 0.24 -7.06 10.74
N ALA A 20 0.00 -7.75 9.61
CA ALA A 20 1.06 -8.03 8.64
C ALA A 20 1.61 -6.73 8.03
N LEU A 21 0.74 -5.81 7.61
CA LEU A 21 1.15 -4.52 7.03
C LEU A 21 1.92 -3.66 8.04
N GLU A 22 1.51 -3.64 9.32
CA GLU A 22 2.21 -2.93 10.39
C GLU A 22 3.61 -3.51 10.62
N ARG A 23 3.74 -4.84 10.67
CA ARG A 23 5.05 -5.50 10.81
C ARG A 23 5.97 -5.19 9.63
N TRP A 24 5.47 -5.22 8.40
CA TRP A 24 6.27 -4.87 7.21
C TRP A 24 6.69 -3.41 7.21
N ALA A 25 5.78 -2.51 7.57
CA ALA A 25 6.09 -1.09 7.67
C ALA A 25 7.24 -0.86 8.68
N GLN A 26 7.20 -1.54 9.82
CA GLN A 26 8.27 -1.47 10.82
C GLN A 26 9.59 -2.04 10.31
N GLN A 27 9.57 -3.22 9.66
CA GLN A 27 10.77 -3.87 9.12
C GLN A 27 11.45 -3.04 8.02
N ASN A 28 10.64 -2.39 7.17
CA ASN A 28 11.12 -1.62 6.02
C ASN A 28 11.40 -0.15 6.34
N LEU A 29 11.16 0.30 7.58
CA LEU A 29 11.23 1.70 7.99
C LEU A 29 10.32 2.62 7.13
N THR A 30 9.13 2.11 6.79
CA THR A 30 8.12 2.79 5.97
C THR A 30 6.82 2.99 6.76
N SER A 31 5.79 3.55 6.12
CA SER A 31 4.44 3.63 6.69
C SER A 31 3.54 2.53 6.14
N MET A 32 2.49 2.16 6.89
CA MET A 32 1.48 1.20 6.45
C MET A 32 0.86 1.58 5.09
N THR A 33 0.59 2.87 4.88
CA THR A 33 0.08 3.40 3.61
C THR A 33 1.08 3.20 2.46
N ALA A 34 2.37 3.39 2.73
CA ALA A 34 3.42 3.16 1.72
C ALA A 34 3.51 1.68 1.34
N GLU A 35 3.37 0.76 2.29
CA GLU A 35 3.33 -0.69 2.02
C GLU A 35 2.10 -1.09 1.21
N ILE A 36 0.92 -0.53 1.51
CA ILE A 36 -0.29 -0.73 0.71
C ILE A 36 -0.06 -0.25 -0.73
N ALA A 37 0.46 0.96 -0.90
CA ALA A 37 0.73 1.53 -2.22
C ALA A 37 1.77 0.71 -3.00
N ARG A 38 2.80 0.19 -2.31
CA ARG A 38 3.80 -0.72 -2.89
C ARG A 38 3.17 -2.00 -3.40
N ALA A 39 2.38 -2.68 -2.57
CA ALA A 39 1.71 -3.93 -2.94
C ALA A 39 0.77 -3.76 -4.15
N VAL A 40 -0.01 -2.68 -4.18
CA VAL A 40 -0.89 -2.35 -5.32
C VAL A 40 -0.08 -2.12 -6.60
N ARG A 41 1.03 -1.36 -6.51
CA ARG A 41 1.89 -1.08 -7.67
C ARG A 41 2.54 -2.35 -8.21
N GLU A 42 3.10 -3.18 -7.33
CA GLU A 42 3.75 -4.44 -7.73
C GLU A 42 2.76 -5.38 -8.42
N ARG A 43 1.52 -5.47 -7.92
CA ARG A 43 0.47 -6.26 -8.58
C ARG A 43 0.18 -5.75 -9.99
N ALA A 44 -0.06 -4.45 -10.14
CA ALA A 44 -0.35 -3.85 -11.45
C ALA A 44 0.81 -4.02 -12.44
N GLN A 45 2.06 -4.01 -11.97
CA GLN A 45 3.23 -4.28 -12.81
C GLN A 45 3.32 -5.73 -13.26
N ARG A 46 2.99 -6.69 -12.38
CA ARG A 46 2.96 -8.12 -12.75
C ARG A 46 1.88 -8.42 -13.78
N GLU A 47 0.69 -7.83 -13.64
CA GLU A 47 -0.40 -7.98 -14.60
C GLU A 47 0.03 -7.45 -15.99
N LYS A 48 0.65 -6.26 -16.06
CA LYS A 48 1.17 -5.71 -17.33
C LYS A 48 2.31 -6.51 -17.97
N ALA A 49 3.08 -7.25 -17.18
CA ALA A 49 4.19 -8.06 -17.68
C ALA A 49 3.77 -9.46 -18.12
N ALA A 50 2.54 -9.88 -17.78
CA ALA A 50 1.96 -11.16 -18.17
C ALA A 50 1.14 -11.07 -19.47
N ASP A 51 0.86 -9.85 -19.95
CA ASP A 51 0.30 -9.53 -21.28
C ASP A 51 1.43 -9.29 -22.30
#